data_AF-A0A519Y0L5-F1
#
_entry.id   AF-A0A519Y0L5-F1
#
_cell.length_a   1.000
_cell.length_b   1.000
_cell.length_c   1.000
_cell.angle_alpha   90.00
_cell.angle_beta   90.00
_cell.angle_gamma   90.00
#
_symmetry.space_group_name_H-M   'P 1'
#
loop_
_entity.id
_entity.type
_entity.pdbx_description
1 polymer ?
#
loop_
_entity_poly.entity_id
_entity_poly.type
_entity_poly.pdbx_seq_one_letter_code
_entity_poly.pdbx_strand_id
1 'polypeptide(L)'
;MQRKILFWSIVTALGGFLFGFDTAVISGAEKSIQQLWHLSAAEQGLTISIALIGTVLGAMFGGIPSDRLGRRQTLRWIAVLYLVSAVGAALAPSW
;
A
#
# COMPACT_ATOMS: atom_id res chain seq x y z
N MET A 1 0.42 -24.82 20.33
CA MET A 1 -0.38 -24.56 19.11
C MET A 1 -0.97 -23.15 19.09
N GLN A 2 -1.61 -22.69 20.18
CA GLN A 2 -2.26 -21.38 20.25
C GLN A 2 -1.33 -20.16 20.04
N ARG A 3 -0.10 -20.19 20.56
CA ARG A 3 0.86 -19.07 20.40
C ARG A 3 1.26 -18.80 18.93
N LYS A 4 1.29 -19.85 18.09
CA LYS A 4 1.61 -19.72 16.65
C LYS A 4 0.43 -19.10 15.87
N ILE A 5 -0.79 -19.48 16.23
CA ILE A 5 -2.01 -18.94 15.61
C ILE A 5 -2.16 -17.46 15.97
N LEU A 6 -1.99 -17.09 17.24
CA LEU A 6 -2.01 -15.68 17.67
C LEU A 6 -0.99 -14.84 16.89
N PHE A 7 0.24 -15.34 16.77
CA PHE A 7 1.29 -14.66 16.01
C PHE A 7 0.91 -14.46 14.53
N TRP A 8 0.39 -15.50 13.86
CA TRP A 8 -0.05 -15.39 12.46
C TRP A 8 -1.24 -14.46 12.29
N SER A 9 -2.20 -14.46 13.23
CA SER A 9 -3.33 -13.53 13.21
C SER A 9 -2.87 -12.09 13.35
N ILE A 10 -1.94 -11.79 14.26
CA ILE A 10 -1.37 -10.45 14.40
C ILE A 10 -0.65 -10.03 13.11
N VAL A 11 0.20 -10.90 12.55
CA VAL A 11 0.92 -10.61 11.30
C VAL A 11 -0.06 -10.34 10.13
N THR A 12 -1.16 -11.08 10.06
CA THR A 12 -2.18 -10.88 9.03
C THR A 12 -2.98 -9.59 9.27
N ALA A 13 -3.32 -9.29 10.52
CA ALA A 13 -4.01 -8.07 10.91
C ALA A 13 -3.17 -6.81 10.64
N LEU A 14 -1.84 -6.91 10.82
CA LEU A 14 -0.92 -5.83 10.46
C LEU A 14 -0.99 -5.49 8.96
N GLY A 15 -1.29 -6.45 8.08
CA GLY A 15 -1.53 -6.16 6.67
C GLY A 15 -2.71 -5.22 6.44
N GLY A 16 -3.84 -5.47 7.10
CA GLY A 16 -5.00 -4.58 7.04
C GLY A 16 -4.78 -3.24 7.74
N PHE A 17 -4.02 -3.24 8.84
CA PHE A 17 -3.62 -2.02 9.54
C PHE A 17 -2.75 -1.11 8.65
N LEU A 18 -1.75 -1.66 7.95
CA LEU A 18 -0.88 -0.92 7.03
C LEU A 18 -1.68 -0.26 5.91
N PHE A 19 -2.69 -0.94 5.37
CA PHE A 19 -3.58 -0.36 4.36
C PHE A 19 -4.35 0.86 4.88
N GLY A 20 -4.91 0.77 6.10
CA GLY A 20 -5.57 1.92 6.73
C GLY A 20 -4.60 3.05 7.10
N PHE A 21 -3.39 2.69 7.51
CA PHE A 21 -2.32 3.63 7.83
C PHE A 21 -1.91 4.47 6.61
N ASP A 22 -1.75 3.88 5.42
CA ASP A 22 -1.42 4.61 4.19
C ASP A 22 -2.45 5.70 3.87
N THR A 23 -3.73 5.39 4.06
CA THR A 23 -4.81 6.37 3.83
C THR A 23 -4.70 7.56 4.77
N ALA A 24 -4.35 7.32 6.04
CA ALA A 24 -4.12 8.37 7.02
C ALA A 24 -2.89 9.22 6.69
N VAL A 25 -1.79 8.58 6.27
CA VAL A 25 -0.55 9.28 5.87
C VAL A 25 -0.79 10.19 4.66
N ILE A 26 -1.47 9.69 3.62
CA ILE A 26 -1.78 10.49 2.42
C ILE A 26 -2.65 11.70 2.80
N SER A 27 -3.69 11.50 3.63
CA SER A 27 -4.54 12.60 4.09
C SER A 27 -3.76 13.66 4.88
N GLY A 28 -2.74 13.26 5.64
CA GLY A 28 -1.85 14.19 6.34
C GLY A 28 -0.84 14.90 5.43
N ALA A 29 -0.44 14.27 4.32
CA ALA A 29 0.63 14.76 3.45
C ALA A 29 0.13 15.48 2.18
N GLU A 30 -1.12 15.30 1.76
CA GLU A 30 -1.63 15.74 0.45
C GLU A 30 -1.39 17.24 0.17
N LYS A 31 -1.64 18.11 1.16
CA LYS A 31 -1.48 19.56 1.00
C LYS A 31 -0.02 19.96 0.92
N SER A 32 0.83 19.31 1.71
CA SER A 32 2.28 19.53 1.68
C SER A 32 2.86 19.12 0.33
N ILE A 33 2.42 17.98 -0.22
CA ILE A 33 2.83 17.50 -1.54
C ILE A 33 2.34 18.45 -2.64
N GLN A 34 1.09 18.88 -2.57
CA GLN A 34 0.52 19.85 -3.51
C GLN A 34 1.35 21.15 -3.54
N GLN A 35 1.74 21.67 -2.38
CA GLN A 35 2.56 22.88 -2.27
C GLN A 35 4.01 22.67 -2.71
N LEU A 36 4.60 21.50 -2.42
CA LEU A 36 5.97 21.17 -2.77
C LEU A 36 6.20 21.14 -4.29
N TRP A 37 5.24 20.58 -5.03
CA TRP A 37 5.34 20.43 -6.49
C TRP A 37 4.38 21.33 -7.29
N HIS A 38 3.71 22.28 -6.62
CA HIS A 38 2.77 23.23 -7.24
C HIS A 38 1.69 22.55 -8.10
N LEU A 39 1.12 21.45 -7.60
CA LEU A 39 0.19 20.62 -8.36
C LEU A 39 -1.15 21.31 -8.60
N SER A 40 -1.66 21.16 -9.83
CA SER A 40 -3.05 21.48 -10.16
C SER A 40 -4.02 20.53 -9.45
N ALA A 41 -5.29 20.91 -9.38
CA ALA A 41 -6.33 20.08 -8.74
C ALA A 41 -6.48 18.70 -9.40
N ALA A 42 -6.27 18.63 -10.72
CA ALA A 42 -6.31 17.36 -11.46
C ALA A 42 -5.12 16.46 -11.10
N GLU A 43 -3.92 17.02 -11.00
CA GLU A 43 -2.70 16.28 -10.66
C GLU A 43 -2.73 15.78 -9.21
N GLN A 44 -3.18 16.62 -8.28
CA GLN A 44 -3.42 16.21 -6.89
C GLN A 44 -4.45 15.07 -6.83
N GLY A 45 -5.58 15.21 -7.54
CA GLY A 45 -6.61 14.18 -7.62
C GLY A 45 -6.07 12.86 -8.17
N LEU A 46 -5.24 12.92 -9.22
CA LEU A 46 -4.57 11.75 -9.79
C LEU A 46 -3.61 11.10 -8.78
N THR A 47 -2.81 11.92 -8.09
CA THR A 47 -1.84 11.46 -7.08
C THR A 47 -2.50 10.64 -5.97
N ILE A 48 -3.68 11.06 -5.51
CA ILE A 48 -4.40 10.36 -4.44
C ILE A 48 -5.18 9.15 -5.00
N SER A 49 -5.85 9.33 -6.14
CA SER A 49 -6.72 8.30 -6.71
C SER A 49 -5.97 7.10 -7.29
N ILE A 50 -4.71 7.26 -7.71
CA ILE A 50 -3.92 6.15 -8.25
C ILE A 50 -3.73 5.01 -7.23
N ALA A 51 -3.66 5.34 -5.94
CA ALA A 51 -3.59 4.35 -4.86
C ALA A 51 -4.89 3.52 -4.77
N LEU A 52 -6.05 4.16 -4.94
CA LEU A 52 -7.36 3.48 -4.97
C LEU A 52 -7.50 2.60 -6.21
N ILE A 53 -7.08 3.10 -7.39
CA ILE A 53 -7.07 2.32 -8.63
C ILE A 53 -6.20 1.07 -8.46
N GLY A 54 -4.98 1.25 -7.93
CA GLY A 54 -4.08 0.14 -7.62
C GLY A 54 -4.69 -0.87 -6.64
N THR A 55 -5.45 -0.40 -5.65
CA THR A 55 -6.16 -1.26 -4.69
C THR A 55 -7.25 -2.09 -5.37
N VAL A 56 -8.03 -1.49 -6.27
CA VAL A 56 -9.06 -2.21 -7.04
C VAL A 56 -8.41 -3.31 -7.88
N LEU A 57 -7.35 -2.98 -8.62
CA LEU A 57 -6.62 -3.98 -9.42
C LEU A 57 -6.03 -5.07 -8.51
N GLY A 58 -5.42 -4.69 -7.38
CA GLY A 58 -4.88 -5.61 -6.39
C GLY A 58 -5.94 -6.56 -5.81
N ALA A 59 -7.14 -6.06 -5.52
CA ALA A 59 -8.24 -6.87 -5.01
C ALA A 59 -8.79 -7.84 -6.08
N MET A 60 -8.88 -7.38 -7.34
CA MET A 60 -9.32 -8.21 -8.46
C MET A 60 -8.35 -9.35 -8.77
N PHE A 61 -7.04 -9.08 -8.75
CA PHE A 61 -6.03 -10.04 -9.19
C PHE A 61 -5.29 -10.74 -8.05
N GLY A 62 -5.41 -10.27 -6.80
CA GLY A 62 -4.65 -10.77 -5.65
C GLY A 62 -4.94 -12.22 -5.25
N GLY A 63 -6.10 -12.76 -5.64
CA GLY A 63 -6.42 -14.18 -5.46
C GLY A 63 -5.53 -15.11 -6.29
N ILE A 64 -5.20 -14.72 -7.52
CA ILE A 64 -4.43 -15.53 -8.47
C ILE A 64 -3.04 -15.93 -7.91
N PRO A 65 -2.19 -15.00 -7.43
CA PRO A 65 -0.91 -15.39 -6.84
C PRO A 65 -1.10 -16.15 -5.52
N SER A 66 -2.13 -15.81 -4.73
CA SER A 66 -2.44 -16.51 -3.48
C SER A 66 -2.76 -17.99 -3.70
N ASP A 67 -3.47 -18.32 -4.78
CA ASP A 67 -3.86 -19.69 -5.10
C ASP A 67 -2.71 -20.47 -5.77
N ARG A 68 -1.87 -19.81 -6.58
CA ARG A 68 -0.75 -20.46 -7.29
C ARG A 68 0.52 -20.60 -6.45
N LEU A 69 0.90 -19.58 -5.70
CA LEU A 69 2.14 -19.53 -4.90
C LEU A 69 1.89 -19.85 -3.42
N GLY A 70 0.64 -19.91 -3.01
CA GLY A 70 0.23 -20.04 -1.62
C GLY A 70 0.26 -18.69 -0.87
N ARG A 71 -0.61 -18.60 0.16
CA ARG A 71 -0.80 -17.39 1.00
C ARG A 71 0.50 -16.83 1.59
N ARG A 72 1.35 -17.69 2.16
CA ARG A 72 2.59 -17.25 2.85
C ARG A 72 3.59 -16.60 1.90
N GLN A 73 3.75 -17.17 0.70
CA GLN A 73 4.71 -16.66 -0.28
C GLN A 73 4.17 -15.37 -0.93
N THR A 74 2.86 -15.31 -1.16
CA THR A 74 2.16 -14.10 -1.63
C THR A 74 2.32 -12.94 -0.64
N LEU A 75 2.14 -13.17 0.67
CA LEU A 75 2.37 -12.14 1.68
C LEU A 75 3.80 -11.60 1.70
N ARG A 76 4.80 -12.45 1.43
CA ARG A 76 6.20 -11.98 1.32
C ARG A 76 6.39 -11.08 0.11
N TRP A 77 5.81 -11.43 -1.04
CA TRP A 77 5.86 -10.59 -2.23
C TRP A 77 5.17 -9.25 -2.01
N ILE A 78 4.01 -9.25 -1.36
CA ILE A 78 3.31 -8.01 -0.97
C ILE A 78 4.22 -7.14 -0.11
N ALA A 79 4.91 -7.70 0.88
CA ALA A 79 5.85 -6.96 1.72
C ALA A 79 7.02 -6.35 0.93
N VAL A 80 7.57 -7.08 -0.06
CA VAL A 80 8.63 -6.56 -0.94
C VAL A 80 8.11 -5.43 -1.82
N LEU A 81 6.96 -5.60 -2.46
CA LEU A 81 6.34 -4.57 -3.29
C LEU A 81 6.03 -3.31 -2.48
N TYR A 82 5.55 -3.48 -1.26
CA TYR A 82 5.28 -2.39 -0.33
C TYR A 82 6.56 -1.64 0.05
N LEU A 83 7.64 -2.35 0.37
CA LEU A 83 8.94 -1.73 0.66
C LEU A 83 9.47 -0.94 -0.53
N VAL A 84 9.42 -1.51 -1.73
CA VAL A 84 9.86 -0.83 -2.96
C VAL A 84 9.04 0.43 -3.21
N SER A 85 7.71 0.35 -3.04
CA SER A 85 6.82 1.51 -3.16
C SER A 85 7.17 2.62 -2.16
N ALA A 86 7.36 2.27 -0.89
CA ALA A 86 7.70 3.23 0.16
C ALA A 86 9.05 3.92 -0.11
N VAL A 87 10.07 3.16 -0.51
CA VAL A 87 11.39 3.71 -0.88
C VAL A 87 11.28 4.59 -2.13
N GLY A 88 10.53 4.17 -3.13
CA GLY A 88 10.28 4.96 -4.34
C GLY A 88 9.61 6.30 -4.03
N ALA A 89 8.58 6.30 -3.17
CA ALA A 89 7.92 7.52 -2.72
C ALA A 89 8.85 8.44 -1.91
N ALA A 90 9.70 7.87 -1.04
CA ALA A 90 10.64 8.63 -0.22
C ALA A 90 11.77 9.29 -1.03
N LEU A 91 12.17 8.68 -2.15
CA LEU A 91 13.25 9.16 -3.01
C LEU A 91 12.75 9.91 -4.26
N ALA A 92 11.45 10.19 -4.35
CA ALA A 92 10.86 10.88 -5.51
C ALA A 92 11.47 12.29 -5.68
N PRO A 93 12.20 12.57 -6.78
CA PRO A 93 12.87 13.86 -6.97
C PRO A 93 11.90 14.96 -7.47
N SER A 94 10.80 14.55 -8.10
CA SER A 94 9.76 15.40 -8.65
C SER A 94 8.43 14.64 -8.63
N TRP A 95 7.34 15.36 -8.88
CA TRP A 95 6.06 14.77 -9.25
C TRP A 95 6.17 14.02 -10.58
#